data_AF-A0A2M8G9J7-F1
#
_entry.id   AF-A0A2M8G9J7-F1
#
_cell.length_a   1.000
_cell.length_b   1.000
_cell.length_c   1.000
_cell.angle_alpha   90.00
_cell.angle_beta   90.00
_cell.angle_gamma   90.00
#
_symmetry.space_group_name_H-M   'P 1'
#
loop_
_entity.id
_entity.type
_entity.pdbx_description
1 polymer ?
#
loop_
_entity_poly.entity_id
_entity_poly.type
_entity_poly.pdbx_seq_one_letter_code
_entity_poly.pdbx_strand_id
1 'polypeptide(L)' 'NIPYQIEAISRGTGTDANVIQLSRAGAATGLISIPNRYMHSPCEMVDMRDVQHTIALLAHFCGKNIGEILKSY' A
#
# COMPACT_ATOMS: atom_id res chain seq x y z
N ASN A 1 10.91 12.83 3.55
CA ASN A 1 9.47 13.08 3.79
C ASN A 1 8.72 12.54 2.57
N ILE A 2 7.96 11.45 2.73
CA ILE A 2 7.23 10.77 1.62
C ILE A 2 5.74 11.13 1.77
N PRO A 3 5.06 11.73 0.77
CA PRO A 3 3.64 12.03 0.86
C PRO A 3 2.80 10.76 1.00
N TYR A 4 1.84 10.76 1.91
CA TYR A 4 0.84 9.70 2.07
C TYR A 4 -0.48 10.27 2.58
N GLN A 5 -1.54 9.49 2.47
CA GLN A 5 -2.87 9.82 2.98
C GLN A 5 -3.35 8.68 3.88
N ILE A 6 -4.13 9.02 4.90
CA ILE A 6 -4.77 8.03 5.77
C ILE A 6 -6.20 7.81 5.27
N GLU A 7 -6.50 6.58 4.90
CA GLU A 7 -7.86 6.15 4.60
C GLU A 7 -8.48 5.51 5.85
N ALA A 8 -9.48 6.17 6.42
CA ALA A 8 -10.23 5.65 7.56
C ALA A 8 -11.42 4.82 7.07
N ILE A 9 -11.47 3.54 7.45
CA ILE A 9 -12.57 2.63 7.11
C ILE A 9 -13.20 2.15 8.42
N SER A 10 -14.50 2.42 8.60
CA SER A 10 -15.23 2.11 9.84
C SER A 10 -15.63 0.63 9.97
N ARG A 11 -15.10 -0.24 9.11
CA ARG A 11 -15.40 -1.67 9.03
C ARG A 11 -14.17 -2.44 8.59
N GLY A 12 -14.18 -3.76 8.79
CA GLY A 12 -13.16 -4.63 8.20
C GLY A 12 -13.10 -4.46 6.68
N THR A 13 -11.89 -4.40 6.15
CA THR A 13 -11.66 -4.31 4.69
C THR A 13 -11.83 -5.69 4.05
N GLY A 14 -12.10 -5.73 2.75
CA GLY A 14 -12.14 -6.99 1.98
C GLY A 14 -10.75 -7.57 1.66
N THR A 15 -9.69 -7.08 2.32
CA THR A 15 -8.30 -7.42 2.02
C THR A 15 -7.77 -8.48 2.97
N ASP A 16 -6.68 -9.16 2.58
CA ASP A 16 -6.03 -10.15 3.44
C ASP A 16 -5.56 -9.55 4.78
N ALA A 17 -5.21 -8.27 4.80
CA ALA A 17 -4.85 -7.55 6.02
C ALA A 17 -5.96 -7.58 7.09
N ASN A 18 -7.24 -7.63 6.69
CA ASN A 18 -8.37 -7.76 7.62
C ASN A 18 -8.36 -9.13 8.32
N VAL A 19 -8.04 -10.20 7.60
CA VAL A 19 -8.00 -11.55 8.18
C VAL A 19 -6.70 -11.76 8.97
N ILE A 20 -5.55 -11.32 8.45
CA ILE A 20 -4.23 -11.50 9.08
C ILE A 20 -4.18 -10.84 10.45
N GLN A 21 -4.69 -9.62 10.59
CA GLN A 21 -4.63 -8.89 11.86
C GLN A 21 -5.48 -9.54 12.97
N LEU A 22 -6.54 -10.28 12.61
CA LEU A 22 -7.50 -10.90 13.54
C LEU A 22 -7.25 -12.39 13.79
N SER A 23 -6.48 -13.06 12.92
CA SER A 23 -6.32 -14.51 12.99
C SER A 23 -5.44 -14.94 14.16
N ARG A 24 -5.86 -15.99 14.89
CA ARG A 24 -5.18 -16.53 16.09
C ARG A 24 -5.01 -15.46 17.17
N ALA A 25 -3.78 -15.19 17.60
CA ALA A 25 -3.46 -14.11 18.54
C ALA A 25 -3.33 -12.75 17.84
N GLY A 26 -3.60 -12.69 16.53
CA GLY A 26 -3.32 -11.55 15.68
C GLY A 26 -1.85 -11.44 15.30
N ALA A 27 -1.57 -10.71 14.22
CA ALA A 27 -0.23 -10.31 13.81
C ALA A 27 -0.20 -8.80 13.59
N ALA A 28 0.91 -8.15 13.94
CA ALA A 28 1.13 -6.75 13.60
C ALA A 28 1.03 -6.59 12.08
N THR A 29 -0.01 -5.89 11.62
CA THR A 29 -0.41 -5.82 10.22
C THR A 29 -0.62 -4.37 9.82
N GLY A 30 -0.10 -3.97 8.67
CA GLY A 30 -0.37 -2.69 8.04
C GLY A 30 -0.92 -2.90 6.63
N LEU A 31 -1.85 -2.05 6.21
CA LEU A 31 -2.36 -2.01 4.85
C LEU A 31 -1.87 -0.73 4.17
N ILE A 32 -1.28 -0.87 2.99
CA ILE A 32 -0.88 0.24 2.12
C ILE A 32 -1.60 0.05 0.79
N SER A 33 -2.13 1.13 0.21
CA SER A 33 -2.88 1.10 -1.03
C SER A 33 -2.49 2.26 -1.93
N ILE A 34 -2.60 2.04 -3.24
CA ILE A 34 -2.47 3.08 -4.26
C ILE A 34 -3.89 3.55 -4.59
N PRO A 35 -4.19 4.87 -4.55
CA PRO A 35 -5.48 5.39 -4.99
C PRO A 35 -5.78 4.92 -6.42
N ASN A 36 -6.89 4.22 -6.58
CA ASN A 36 -7.27 3.57 -7.82
C ASN A 36 -8.71 3.92 -8.21
N ARG A 37 -8.94 4.18 -9.50
CA ARG A 37 -10.28 4.31 -10.07
C ARG A 37 -10.64 3.07 -10.87
N TYR A 38 -11.92 2.69 -10.76
CA TYR A 38 -12.51 1.55 -11.47
C TYR A 38 -11.91 0.19 -11.07
N MET A 39 -11.63 0.02 -9.77
CA MET A 39 -11.23 -1.27 -9.19
C MET A 39 -12.20 -2.39 -9.58
N HIS A 40 -11.67 -3.54 -9.99
CA HIS A 40 -12.42 -4.70 -10.51
C HIS A 40 -13.08 -4.49 -11.88
N SER A 41 -12.72 -3.44 -12.61
CA SER A 41 -13.09 -3.30 -14.02
C SER A 41 -11.96 -3.81 -14.94
N PRO A 42 -12.23 -4.09 -16.22
CA PRO A 42 -11.18 -4.47 -17.17
C PRO A 42 -10.08 -3.42 -17.37
N CYS A 43 -10.37 -2.14 -17.08
CA CYS A 43 -9.45 -1.02 -17.25
C CYS A 43 -9.42 -0.16 -15.98
N GLU A 44 -8.36 -0.32 -15.20
CA GLU A 44 -8.15 0.46 -13.97
C GLU A 44 -7.24 1.68 -14.23
N MET A 45 -7.28 2.66 -13.32
CA MET A 45 -6.52 3.91 -13.48
C MET A 45 -5.95 4.38 -12.14
N VAL A 46 -4.63 4.62 -12.14
CA VAL A 46 -3.85 5.13 -11.02
C VAL A 46 -2.98 6.31 -11.46
N ASP A 47 -2.52 7.12 -10.51
CA ASP A 47 -1.47 8.12 -10.75
C ASP A 47 -0.09 7.51 -10.55
N MET A 48 0.79 7.63 -11.54
CA MET A 48 2.15 7.08 -11.45
C MET A 48 2.98 7.69 -10.30
N ARG A 49 2.66 8.90 -9.85
CA ARG A 49 3.31 9.51 -8.70
C ARG A 49 2.96 8.77 -7.40
N ASP A 50 1.71 8.33 -7.26
CA ASP A 50 1.28 7.55 -6.10
C ASP A 50 1.91 6.15 -6.09
N VAL A 51 2.10 5.55 -7.27
CA VAL A 51 2.86 4.30 -7.42
C VAL A 51 4.30 4.49 -6.90
N GLN A 52 4.99 5.55 -7.34
CA GLN A 52 6.36 5.84 -6.93
C GLN A 52 6.49 6.13 -5.42
N HIS A 53 5.57 6.92 -4.85
CA HIS A 53 5.56 7.18 -3.41
C HIS A 53 5.25 5.93 -2.59
N THR A 54 4.38 5.04 -3.08
CA THR A 54 4.07 3.75 -2.44
C THR A 54 5.28 2.83 -2.42
N ILE A 55 6.02 2.73 -3.54
CA ILE A 55 7.28 1.99 -3.62
C ILE A 55 8.28 2.56 -2.61
N ALA A 56 8.44 3.88 -2.56
CA ALA A 56 9.33 4.53 -1.61
C ALA A 56 8.93 4.25 -0.16
N LEU A 57 7.63 4.27 0.17
CA LEU A 57 7.13 3.99 1.51
C LEU A 57 7.43 2.55 1.94
N LEU A 58 7.16 1.57 1.07
CA LEU A 58 7.45 0.16 1.33
C LEU A 58 8.95 -0.11 1.45
N ALA A 59 9.76 0.46 0.57
CA ALA A 59 11.21 0.34 0.61
C ALA A 59 11.78 0.89 1.92
N HIS A 60 11.32 2.08 2.34
CA HIS A 60 11.74 2.69 3.58
C HIS A 60 11.33 1.85 4.79
N PHE A 61 10.10 1.34 4.82
CA PHE A 61 9.62 0.44 5.88
C PHE A 61 10.47 -0.83 6.02
N CYS A 62 10.90 -1.42 4.89
CA CYS A 62 11.77 -2.59 4.86
C CYS A 62 13.26 -2.29 5.09
N GLY A 63 13.64 -1.04 5.37
CA GLY A 63 15.04 -0.63 5.57
C GLY A 63 15.90 -0.70 4.30
N LYS A 64 15.30 -0.62 3.10
CA LYS A 64 16.01 -0.66 1.82
C LYS A 64 16.41 0.74 1.36
N ASN A 65 17.55 0.81 0.67
CA ASN A 65 18.01 2.05 0.04
C ASN A 65 17.16 2.37 -1.20
N ILE A 66 16.46 3.51 -1.15
CA ILE A 66 15.55 3.98 -2.22
C ILE A 66 16.24 4.10 -3.59
N GLY A 67 17.52 4.49 -3.59
CA GLY A 67 18.29 4.79 -4.79
C GLY A 67 18.66 3.56 -5.63
N GLU A 68 18.54 2.36 -5.07
CA GLU A 68 18.73 1.11 -5.82
C GLU A 68 17.44 0.64 -6.48
N ILE A 69 16.29 0.87 -5.83
CA ILE A 69 14.97 0.42 -6.30
C ILE A 69 14.44 1.29 -7.45
N LEU A 70 14.72 2.59 -7.44
CA LEU A 70 14.26 3.51 -8.48
C LEU A 70 15.10 3.47 -9.77
N LYS A 71 16.29 2.85 -9.75
CA LYS A 71 17.12 2.68 -10.96
C LYS A 71 16.60 1.60 -11.91
N SER A 72 15.67 0.78 -11.46
CA SER A 72 15.05 -0.32 -12.21
C SER A 72 13.75 0.06 -12.94
N TYR A 73 13.33 1.33 -12.87
CA TYR A 73 12.09 1.83 -13.49
C TYR A 73 12.35 3.12 -14.27
#